data_AF-A0A0A7DSA9-F1
#
_entry.id   AF-A0A0A7DSA9-F1
#
_cell.length_a   1.000
_cell.length_b   1.000
_cell.length_c   1.000
_cell.angle_alpha   90.00
_cell.angle_beta   90.00
_cell.angle_gamma   90.00
#
_symmetry.space_group_name_H-M   'P 1'
#
loop_
_entity.id
_entity.type
_entity.pdbx_description
1 polymer ?
#
loop_
_entity_poly.entity_id
_entity_poly.type
_entity_poly.pdbx_seq_one_letter_code
_entity_poly.pdbx_strand_id
1 'polypeptide(L)'
;EFKPTKADRPWLVSPWSDKNPWWLILLSSVPALLATILIFMDQQITAVIVNRRENKLKKGSGYHLDMLIVGILVVVHGLLGLPWYVAATVTALAHIMSLKKVSECTAPGEKPTFLGVREQRITALLVGLFSG
;
A
#
# COMPACT_ATOMS: atom_id res chain seq x y z
N GLU A 1 -3.72 -22.19 16.13
CA GLU A 1 -2.33 -22.17 15.61
C GLU A 1 -2.33 -21.53 14.24
N PHE A 2 -1.35 -20.67 13.96
CA PHE A 2 -1.16 -20.08 12.64
C PHE A 2 -0.67 -21.19 11.69
N LYS A 3 -1.56 -21.71 10.85
CA LYS A 3 -1.29 -22.83 9.94
C LYS A 3 -1.53 -22.42 8.49
N PRO A 4 -0.72 -22.89 7.54
CA PRO A 4 -0.98 -22.68 6.12
C PRO A 4 -2.32 -23.30 5.72
N THR A 5 -2.97 -22.75 4.69
CA THR A 5 -4.31 -23.17 4.22
C THR A 5 -4.39 -24.66 3.84
N LYS A 6 -3.24 -25.31 3.60
CA LYS A 6 -3.11 -26.77 3.45
C LYS A 6 -2.04 -27.29 4.39
N ALA A 7 -2.33 -28.36 5.12
CA ALA A 7 -1.40 -29.00 6.06
C ALA A 7 -0.12 -29.51 5.38
N ASP A 8 -0.18 -29.87 4.10
CA ASP A 8 0.96 -30.41 3.33
C ASP A 8 1.84 -29.33 2.66
N ARG A 9 1.51 -28.03 2.82
CA ARG A 9 2.24 -26.95 2.14
C ARG A 9 3.31 -26.32 3.04
N PRO A 10 4.60 -26.33 2.66
CA PRO A 10 5.61 -25.54 3.35
C PRO A 10 5.34 -24.05 3.16
N TRP A 11 5.69 -23.23 4.15
CA TRP A 11 5.52 -21.77 4.09
C TRP A 11 6.32 -21.12 2.96
N LEU A 12 7.44 -21.71 2.57
CA LEU A 12 8.26 -21.23 1.47
C LEU A 12 7.92 -21.99 0.19
N VAL A 13 7.57 -21.25 -0.86
CA VAL A 13 7.29 -21.81 -2.18
C VAL A 13 8.61 -21.96 -2.93
N SER A 14 8.99 -23.19 -3.29
CA SER A 14 10.18 -23.43 -4.09
C SER A 14 9.92 -23.00 -5.55
N PRO A 15 10.73 -22.08 -6.12
CA PRO A 15 10.58 -21.70 -7.53
C PRO A 15 11.05 -22.79 -8.49
N TRP A 16 11.90 -23.69 -8.01
CA TRP A 16 12.25 -24.95 -8.69
C TRP A 16 11.39 -26.06 -8.10
N SER A 17 10.52 -26.63 -8.93
CA SER A 17 9.66 -27.75 -8.57
C SER A 17 9.79 -28.80 -9.65
N ASP A 18 10.03 -30.06 -9.28
CA ASP A 18 10.16 -31.18 -10.22
C ASP A 18 8.90 -31.38 -11.09
N LYS A 19 7.77 -30.81 -10.69
CA LYS A 19 6.50 -30.83 -11.43
C LYS A 19 6.38 -29.76 -12.49
N ASN A 20 7.21 -28.70 -12.48
CA ASN A 20 7.00 -27.53 -13.32
C ASN A 20 8.10 -27.40 -14.38
N PRO A 21 7.77 -27.43 -15.68
CA PRO A 21 8.78 -27.28 -16.72
C PRO A 21 9.43 -25.88 -16.72
N TRP A 22 10.71 -25.83 -17.05
CA TRP A 22 11.54 -24.62 -17.02
C TRP A 22 10.99 -23.45 -17.87
N TRP A 23 10.26 -23.74 -18.96
CA TRP A 23 9.67 -22.73 -19.83
C TRP A 23 8.54 -21.95 -19.16
N LEU A 24 7.90 -22.49 -18.10
CA LEU A 24 6.89 -21.75 -17.33
C LEU A 24 7.49 -20.59 -16.55
N ILE A 25 8.76 -20.69 -16.14
CA ILE A 25 9.46 -19.58 -15.48
C ILE A 25 9.59 -18.42 -16.46
N LEU A 26 9.96 -18.69 -17.71
CA LEU A 26 10.03 -17.67 -18.76
C LEU A 26 8.64 -17.13 -19.10
N LEU A 27 7.63 -17.99 -19.25
CA LEU A 27 6.26 -17.56 -19.55
C LEU A 27 5.67 -16.70 -18.42
N SER A 28 6.04 -16.96 -17.16
CA SER A 28 5.60 -16.19 -15.99
C SER A 28 6.11 -14.74 -15.98
N SER A 29 7.15 -14.43 -16.75
CA SER A 29 7.66 -13.05 -16.87
C SER A 29 6.65 -12.10 -17.50
N VAL A 30 5.79 -12.59 -18.41
CA VAL A 30 4.77 -11.80 -19.10
C VAL A 30 3.69 -11.29 -18.12
N PRO A 31 3.00 -12.15 -17.33
CA PRO A 31 2.07 -11.67 -16.32
C PRO A 31 2.77 -10.91 -15.19
N ALA A 32 4.02 -11.22 -14.86
CA ALA A 32 4.79 -10.46 -13.86
C ALA A 32 5.06 -9.02 -14.30
N LEU A 33 5.39 -8.80 -15.58
CA LEU A 33 5.55 -7.46 -16.15
C LEU A 33 4.23 -6.67 -16.06
N LEU A 34 3.12 -7.27 -16.48
CA LEU A 34 1.79 -6.67 -16.38
C LEU A 34 1.44 -6.31 -14.93
N ALA A 35 1.66 -7.23 -13.99
CA ALA A 35 1.41 -6.99 -12.57
C ALA A 35 2.27 -5.84 -12.01
N THR A 36 3.55 -5.76 -12.41
CA THR A 36 4.45 -4.68 -12.03
C THR A 36 3.93 -3.32 -12.52
N ILE A 37 3.45 -3.25 -13.77
CA ILE A 37 2.86 -2.03 -14.33
C ILE A 37 1.59 -1.63 -13.57
N LEU A 38 0.71 -2.59 -13.24
CA LEU A 38 -0.50 -2.34 -12.47
C LEU A 38 -0.20 -1.76 -11.09
N ILE A 39 0.74 -2.38 -10.36
CA ILE A 39 1.15 -1.92 -9.03
C ILE A 39 1.78 -0.52 -9.11
N PHE A 40 2.63 -0.29 -10.10
CA PHE A 40 3.24 1.02 -10.31
C PHE A 40 2.20 2.10 -10.61
N MET A 41 1.25 1.82 -11.50
CA MET A 41 0.16 2.75 -11.83
C MET A 41 -0.69 3.09 -10.62
N ASP A 42 -1.07 2.09 -9.84
CA ASP A 42 -1.93 2.27 -8.68
C ASP A 42 -1.23 3.06 -7.56
N GLN A 43 0.06 2.77 -7.33
CA GLN A 43 0.86 3.51 -6.36
C GLN A 43 1.12 4.96 -6.80
N GLN A 44 1.35 5.21 -8.10
CA GLN A 44 1.47 6.56 -8.66
C GLN A 44 0.18 7.36 -8.50
N ILE A 45 -0.97 6.79 -8.87
CA ILE A 45 -2.29 7.44 -8.76
C ILE A 45 -2.60 7.74 -7.29
N THR A 46 -2.45 6.75 -6.41
CA THR A 46 -2.72 6.90 -4.98
C THR A 46 -1.84 7.98 -4.37
N ALA A 47 -0.54 7.96 -4.66
CA ALA A 47 0.39 8.93 -4.09
C ALA A 47 0.11 10.35 -4.60
N VAL A 48 -0.27 10.54 -5.87
CA VAL A 48 -0.65 11.86 -6.40
C VAL A 48 -1.94 12.39 -5.76
N ILE A 49 -2.93 11.52 -5.55
CA ILE A 49 -4.20 11.87 -4.91
C ILE A 49 -3.96 12.32 -3.46
N VAL A 50 -3.14 11.57 -2.71
CA VAL A 50 -2.80 11.90 -1.32
C VAL A 50 -1.97 13.18 -1.24
N ASN A 51 -1.02 13.38 -2.15
CA ASN A 51 -0.15 14.55 -2.21
C ASN A 51 -0.79 15.78 -2.88
N ARG A 52 -2.12 15.82 -3.07
CA ARG A 52 -2.80 17.02 -3.57
C ARG A 52 -2.49 18.22 -2.68
N ARG A 53 -2.17 19.37 -3.30
CA ARG A 53 -1.86 20.64 -2.61
C ARG A 53 -2.97 21.08 -1.65
N GLU A 54 -4.22 20.68 -1.93
CA GLU A 54 -5.37 20.89 -1.06
C GLU A 54 -5.21 20.31 0.34
N ASN A 55 -4.46 19.22 0.50
CA ASN A 55 -4.24 18.56 1.79
C ASN A 55 -3.19 19.28 2.66
N LYS A 56 -2.45 20.26 2.11
CA LYS A 56 -1.43 21.07 2.82
C LYS A 56 -0.47 20.21 3.67
N LEU A 57 -0.01 19.08 3.11
CA LEU A 57 0.96 18.19 3.76
C LEU A 57 2.29 18.92 3.98
N LYS A 58 2.90 18.69 5.14
CA LYS A 58 4.14 19.36 5.58
C LYS A 58 5.39 18.53 5.30
N LYS A 59 5.27 17.20 5.27
CA LYS A 59 6.37 16.30 4.90
C LYS A 59 6.41 16.13 3.38
N GLY A 60 7.63 16.07 2.84
CA GLY A 60 7.86 15.87 1.42
C GLY A 60 7.35 14.52 0.92
N SER A 61 7.16 14.40 -0.39
CA SER A 61 6.71 13.15 -1.00
C SER A 61 7.82 12.09 -1.06
N GLY A 62 7.46 10.85 -0.78
CA GLY A 62 8.35 9.68 -0.80
C GLY A 62 8.07 8.69 -1.93
N TYR A 63 7.72 9.15 -3.15
CA TYR A 63 7.32 8.27 -4.27
C TYR A 63 8.27 7.09 -4.54
N HIS A 64 9.59 7.32 -4.54
CA HIS A 64 10.57 6.26 -4.83
C HIS A 64 10.74 5.27 -3.67
N LEU A 65 10.73 5.78 -2.44
CA LEU A 65 10.86 4.95 -1.24
C LEU A 65 9.66 4.01 -1.11
N ASP A 66 8.48 4.53 -1.42
CA ASP A 66 7.21 3.81 -1.42
C ASP A 66 7.21 2.65 -2.43
N MET A 67 7.66 2.90 -3.67
CA MET A 67 7.85 1.85 -4.68
C MET A 67 8.86 0.78 -4.25
N LEU A 68 9.95 1.19 -3.60
CA LEU A 68 10.96 0.24 -3.11
C LEU A 68 10.38 -0.69 -2.04
N ILE A 69 9.62 -0.13 -1.09
CA ILE A 69 9.00 -0.91 0.00
C ILE A 69 7.96 -1.89 -0.57
N VAL A 70 7.09 -1.42 -1.47
CA VAL A 70 6.09 -2.29 -2.12
C VAL A 70 6.77 -3.40 -2.93
N GLY A 71 7.85 -3.10 -3.65
CA GLY A 71 8.62 -4.10 -4.39
C GLY A 71 9.22 -5.19 -3.49
N ILE A 72 9.82 -4.80 -2.36
CA ILE A 72 10.33 -5.74 -1.35
C ILE A 72 9.20 -6.62 -0.80
N LEU A 73 8.05 -6.02 -0.49
CA LEU A 73 6.88 -6.75 0.00
C LEU A 73 6.40 -7.76 -1.04
N VAL A 74 6.30 -7.40 -2.33
CA VAL A 74 5.88 -8.33 -3.39
C VAL A 74 6.82 -9.53 -3.48
N VAL A 75 8.14 -9.34 -3.37
CA VAL A 75 9.11 -10.43 -3.36
C VAL A 75 8.89 -11.35 -2.16
N VAL A 76 8.75 -10.79 -0.95
CA VAL A 76 8.51 -11.57 0.28
C VAL A 76 7.20 -12.35 0.19
N HIS A 77 6.11 -11.72 -0.25
CA HIS A 77 4.80 -12.37 -0.42
C HIS A 77 4.83 -13.43 -1.53
N GLY A 78 5.58 -13.19 -2.61
CA GLY A 78 5.81 -14.18 -3.66
C GLY A 78 6.52 -15.43 -3.15
N LEU A 79 7.57 -15.27 -2.34
CA LEU A 79 8.29 -16.40 -1.73
C LEU A 79 7.44 -17.16 -0.70
N LEU A 80 6.60 -16.46 0.06
CA LEU A 80 5.69 -17.06 1.03
C LEU A 80 4.39 -17.58 0.38
N GLY A 81 4.15 -17.28 -0.90
CA GLY A 81 2.93 -17.62 -1.61
C GLY A 81 1.66 -16.99 -1.03
N LEU A 82 1.81 -15.81 -0.44
CA LEU A 82 0.75 -14.98 0.12
C LEU A 82 0.22 -13.99 -0.94
N PRO A 83 -1.02 -13.49 -0.79
CA PRO A 83 -1.55 -12.44 -1.66
C PRO A 83 -0.66 -11.19 -1.63
N TRP A 84 -0.50 -10.53 -2.78
CA TRP A 84 0.22 -9.27 -2.86
C TRP A 84 -0.62 -8.11 -2.32
N TYR A 85 0.06 -7.10 -1.79
CA TYR A 85 -0.56 -5.84 -1.39
C TYR A 85 -0.58 -4.84 -2.53
N VAL A 86 -1.66 -4.06 -2.59
CA VAL A 86 -1.94 -3.02 -3.59
C VAL A 86 -2.37 -1.74 -2.85
N ALA A 87 -2.16 -0.57 -3.43
CA ALA A 87 -2.41 0.70 -2.76
C ALA A 87 -3.93 0.98 -2.63
N ALA A 88 -4.44 1.06 -1.41
CA ALA A 88 -5.87 1.29 -1.19
C ALA A 88 -6.22 2.79 -1.21
N THR A 89 -6.48 3.36 -2.40
CA THR A 89 -6.79 4.79 -2.57
C THR A 89 -7.94 5.27 -1.67
N VAL A 90 -9.09 4.56 -1.67
CA VAL A 90 -10.29 4.99 -0.93
C VAL A 90 -10.04 4.97 0.59
N THR A 91 -9.41 3.91 1.08
CA THR A 91 -9.07 3.77 2.50
C THR A 91 -8.05 4.82 2.94
N ALA A 92 -7.04 5.10 2.09
CA ALA A 92 -6.06 6.15 2.34
C ALA A 92 -6.72 7.53 2.44
N LEU A 93 -7.67 7.83 1.53
CA LEU A 93 -8.46 9.06 1.58
C LEU A 93 -9.32 9.14 2.85
N ALA A 94 -10.03 8.07 3.22
CA ALA A 94 -10.84 8.04 4.44
C ALA A 94 -9.98 8.29 5.69
N HIS A 95 -8.78 7.70 5.75
CA HIS A 95 -7.82 7.91 6.84
C HIS A 95 -7.27 9.34 6.87
N ILE A 96 -7.02 9.97 5.71
CA ILE A 96 -6.63 11.39 5.66
C ILE A 96 -7.76 12.29 6.14
N MET A 97 -9.00 11.97 5.76
CA MET A 97 -10.18 12.74 6.15
C MET A 97 -10.45 12.66 7.66
N SER A 98 -10.15 11.54 8.32
CA SER A 98 -10.27 11.44 9.78
C SER A 98 -9.20 12.25 10.54
N LEU A 99 -8.09 12.60 9.88
CA LEU A 99 -6.98 13.38 10.44
C LEU A 99 -7.00 14.87 10.04
N LYS A 100 -8.04 15.31 9.33
CA LYS A 100 -8.25 16.69 8.89
C LYS A 100 -8.53 17.62 10.08
N LYS A 101 -7.76 18.72 10.18
CA LYS A 101 -8.00 19.81 11.13
C LYS A 101 -8.66 21.00 10.43
N VAL A 102 -9.82 21.39 10.94
CA VAL A 102 -10.56 22.59 10.52
C VAL A 102 -10.35 23.67 11.57
N SER A 103 -10.29 24.94 11.16
CA SER A 103 -10.16 26.07 12.10
C SER A 103 -11.40 26.21 12.98
N GLU A 104 -11.19 26.30 14.29
CA GLU A 104 -12.25 26.50 15.30
C GLU A 104 -12.49 27.99 15.62
N CYS A 105 -11.53 28.87 15.30
CA CYS A 105 -11.69 30.30 15.50
C CYS A 105 -12.39 30.92 14.29
N THR A 106 -13.70 31.03 14.39
CA THR A 106 -14.55 31.74 13.44
C THR A 106 -14.99 33.05 14.12
N ALA A 107 -14.50 34.19 13.64
CA ALA A 107 -15.21 35.44 13.87
C ALA A 107 -16.62 35.31 13.24
N PRO A 108 -17.69 35.86 13.84
CA PRO A 108 -19.06 35.65 13.34
C PRO A 108 -19.16 35.98 11.85
N GLY A 109 -19.39 34.96 10.99
CA GLY A 109 -19.50 35.11 9.53
C GLY A 109 -18.35 34.55 8.68
N GLU A 110 -17.26 34.06 9.27
CA GLU A 110 -16.13 33.50 8.51
C GLU A 110 -16.34 32.00 8.18
N LYS A 111 -16.04 31.59 6.94
CA LYS A 111 -16.16 30.16 6.55
C LYS A 111 -15.04 29.37 7.22
N PRO A 112 -15.31 28.17 7.76
CA PRO A 112 -14.30 27.36 8.42
C PRO A 112 -13.12 27.09 7.48
N THR A 113 -11.94 27.59 7.83
CA THR A 113 -10.74 27.45 6.99
C THR A 113 -10.05 26.12 7.28
N PHE A 114 -9.60 25.43 6.23
CA PHE A 114 -8.84 24.20 6.36
C PHE A 114 -7.39 24.49 6.78
N LEU A 115 -7.01 24.07 7.98
CA LEU A 115 -5.68 24.29 8.56
C LEU A 115 -4.65 23.27 8.08
N GLY A 116 -5.06 22.03 7.81
CA GLY A 116 -4.19 20.95 7.31
C GLY A 116 -4.56 19.57 7.86
N VAL A 117 -3.72 18.57 7.56
CA VAL A 117 -3.86 17.18 8.05
C VAL A 117 -2.80 16.88 9.11
N ARG A 118 -3.16 16.13 10.17
CA ARG A 118 -2.18 15.60 11.12
C ARG A 118 -1.46 14.38 10.52
N GLU A 119 -0.19 14.53 10.18
CA GLU A 119 0.63 13.43 9.65
C GLU A 119 1.15 12.52 10.78
N GLN A 120 0.52 11.37 10.96
CA GLN A 120 0.87 10.38 11.99
C GLN A 120 1.23 9.04 11.37
N ARG A 121 2.25 8.36 11.92
CA ARG A 121 2.64 6.99 11.53
C ARG A 121 1.94 5.91 12.37
N ILE A 122 1.59 6.26 13.61
CA ILE A 122 1.09 5.31 14.61
C ILE A 122 -0.34 4.85 14.26
N THR A 123 -1.21 5.74 13.77
CA THR A 123 -2.59 5.37 13.43
C THR A 123 -2.63 4.31 12.32
N ALA A 124 -1.82 4.48 11.28
CA ALA A 124 -1.70 3.50 10.20
C ALA A 124 -1.13 2.16 10.71
N LEU A 125 -0.13 2.20 11.60
CA LEU A 125 0.46 0.99 12.19
C LEU A 125 -0.54 0.25 13.09
N LEU A 126 -1.29 0.97 13.93
CA LEU A 126 -2.30 0.37 14.80
C LEU A 126 -3.46 -0.24 14.00
N VAL A 127 -3.90 0.41 12.93
CA VAL A 127 -4.92 -0.17 12.03
C VAL A 127 -4.41 -1.47 11.41
N GLY A 128 -3.15 -1.52 10.97
CA GLY A 128 -2.54 -2.73 10.46
C GLY A 128 -2.43 -3.85 11.50
N LEU A 129 -2.06 -3.49 12.74
CA LEU A 129 -1.90 -4.46 13.84
C LEU A 129 -3.24 -5.00 14.35
N PHE A 130 -4.28 -4.18 14.44
CA PHE A 130 -5.61 -4.63 14.86
C PHE A 130 -6.39 -5.35 13.77
N SER A 131 -5.99 -5.19 12.50
CA SER A 131 -6.61 -5.90 11.38
C SER A 131 -6.01 -7.29 11.13
N GLY A 132 -4.83 -7.59 11.68
CA GLY A 132 -4.16 -8.90 11.58
C GLY A 132 -4.47 -9.80 12.75
#